data_AF-G9K341-F1
#
_entry.id   AF-G9K341-F1
#
_cell.length_a   1.000
_cell.length_b   1.000
_cell.length_c   1.000
_cell.angle_alpha   90.00
_cell.angle_beta   90.00
_cell.angle_gamma   90.00
#
_symmetry.space_group_name_H-M   'P 1'
#
loop_
_entity.id
_entity.type
_entity.pdbx_description
1 polymer ?
#
loop_
_entity_poly.entity_id
_entity_poly.type
_entity_poly.pdbx_seq_one_letter_code
_entity_poly.pdbx_strand_id
1 'polypeptide(L)'
;DQYKTLPCGPLPWPAGLPELAYVPKTNPLHGNWITVTGGQSAFIKEAIKSGMLGAAGANKIQADTYHEKTGGMYIRINWFIDMCAVDASVAKYARAKRTWGAG
;
A
#
# COMPACT_ATOMS: atom_id res chain seq x y z
N ASP A 1 -6.05 14.94 12.07
CA ASP A 1 -5.98 15.39 13.48
C ASP A 1 -6.15 14.16 14.35
N GLN A 2 -5.17 13.88 15.20
CA GLN A 2 -5.14 12.67 16.03
C GLN A 2 -6.09 12.74 17.23
N TYR A 3 -6.59 13.94 17.57
CA TYR A 3 -7.49 14.17 18.70
C TYR A 3 -8.97 14.11 18.30
N LYS A 4 -9.26 13.85 17.02
CA LYS A 4 -10.63 13.78 16.50
C LYS A 4 -11.05 12.33 16.31
N THR A 5 -12.27 12.05 16.74
CA THR A 5 -12.96 10.81 16.39
C THR A 5 -13.38 10.84 14.92
N LEU A 6 -13.47 9.65 14.32
CA LEU A 6 -14.03 9.52 12.97
C LEU A 6 -15.51 9.93 13.00
N PRO A 7 -15.98 10.77 12.04
CA PRO A 7 -17.38 11.21 12.01
C PRO A 7 -18.40 10.08 11.84
N CYS A 8 -17.99 8.97 11.22
CA CYS A 8 -18.82 7.79 11.02
C CYS A 8 -18.85 6.83 12.22
N GLY A 9 -18.23 7.19 13.35
CA GLY A 9 -18.06 6.29 14.49
C GLY A 9 -16.95 5.26 14.28
N PRO A 10 -16.93 4.18 15.10
CA PRO A 10 -15.95 3.10 14.96
C PRO A 10 -16.09 2.39 13.61
N LEU A 11 -14.97 2.22 12.90
CA LEU A 11 -14.98 1.43 11.67
C LEU A 11 -15.24 -0.05 11.99
N PRO A 12 -16.06 -0.74 11.18
CA PRO A 12 -16.27 -2.16 11.36
C PRO A 12 -15.00 -2.94 11.06
N TRP A 13 -14.63 -3.85 11.94
CA TRP A 13 -13.61 -4.85 11.65
C TRP A 13 -14.15 -5.84 10.61
N PRO A 14 -13.35 -6.24 9.60
CA PRO A 14 -13.77 -7.24 8.64
C PRO A 14 -13.95 -8.59 9.33
N ALA A 15 -15.11 -9.22 9.10
CA ALA A 15 -15.42 -10.53 9.67
C ALA A 15 -14.37 -11.57 9.22
N GLY A 16 -13.87 -12.36 10.17
CA GLY A 16 -12.85 -13.38 9.92
C GLY A 16 -11.41 -12.90 9.94
N LEU A 17 -11.14 -11.63 10.28
CA LEU A 17 -9.77 -11.18 10.56
C LEU A 17 -9.22 -11.92 11.80
N PRO A 18 -8.05 -12.58 11.71
CA PRO A 18 -7.49 -13.31 12.85
C PRO A 18 -7.06 -12.36 13.96
N GLU A 19 -7.17 -12.83 15.21
CA GLU A 19 -6.71 -12.10 16.38
C GLU A 19 -5.17 -12.06 16.48
N LEU A 20 -4.68 -11.06 17.21
CA LEU A 20 -3.26 -10.75 17.37
C LEU A 20 -2.60 -11.67 18.41
N ALA A 21 -2.40 -12.94 18.07
CA ALA A 21 -1.75 -13.91 18.96
C ALA A 21 -0.33 -14.30 18.53
N TYR A 22 0.05 -14.03 17.28
CA TYR A 22 1.29 -14.53 16.70
C TYR A 22 2.36 -13.44 16.59
N VAL A 23 3.55 -13.72 17.15
CA VAL A 23 4.75 -12.90 17.00
C VAL A 23 5.79 -13.66 16.17
N PRO A 24 6.13 -13.19 14.97
CA PRO A 24 7.14 -13.84 14.12
C PRO A 24 8.52 -13.84 14.75
N LYS A 25 9.22 -14.99 14.72
CA LYS A 25 10.52 -15.18 15.40
C LYS A 25 11.73 -14.83 14.55
N THR A 26 11.58 -14.82 13.22
CA THR A 26 12.72 -14.77 12.27
C THR A 26 12.71 -13.53 11.37
N ASN A 27 11.82 -12.57 11.62
CA ASN A 27 11.65 -11.35 10.82
C ASN A 27 11.70 -11.57 9.30
N PRO A 28 10.94 -12.53 8.72
CA PRO A 28 11.15 -12.98 7.34
C PRO A 28 10.88 -11.92 6.27
N LEU A 29 10.12 -10.86 6.60
CA LEU A 29 9.86 -9.75 5.68
C LEU A 29 10.98 -8.69 5.67
N HIS A 30 11.93 -8.72 6.62
CA HIS A 30 13.00 -7.74 6.67
C HIS A 30 13.84 -7.80 5.39
N GLY A 31 14.02 -6.66 4.73
CA GLY A 31 14.84 -6.57 3.52
C GLY A 31 14.26 -5.68 2.43
N ASN A 32 14.84 -5.83 1.24
CA ASN A 32 14.47 -5.08 0.04
C ASN A 32 13.74 -5.99 -0.95
N TRP A 33 12.51 -5.62 -1.29
CA TRP A 33 11.65 -6.35 -2.19
C TRP A 33 11.50 -5.57 -3.49
N ILE A 34 11.67 -6.26 -4.62
CA ILE A 34 11.52 -5.67 -5.96
C ILE A 34 10.25 -6.23 -6.60
N THR A 35 9.45 -5.32 -7.16
CA THR A 35 8.22 -5.72 -7.84
C THR A 35 8.57 -6.33 -9.20
N VAL A 36 8.26 -7.61 -9.38
CA VAL A 36 8.49 -8.36 -10.63
C VAL A 36 7.27 -8.37 -11.54
N THR A 37 6.07 -8.24 -10.98
CA THR A 37 4.79 -8.21 -11.70
C THR A 37 3.81 -7.26 -11.00
N GLY A 38 2.82 -6.71 -11.73
CA GLY A 38 1.76 -5.88 -11.14
C GLY A 38 2.16 -4.47 -10.70
N GLY A 39 3.34 -3.98 -11.12
CA GLY A 39 3.78 -2.61 -10.83
C GLY A 39 2.97 -1.56 -11.59
N GLN A 40 2.59 -0.47 -10.92
CA GLN A 40 1.76 0.59 -11.51
C GLN A 40 2.38 1.20 -12.79
N SER A 41 3.71 1.25 -12.86
CA SER A 41 4.42 1.78 -14.02
C SER A 41 4.10 1.05 -15.33
N ALA A 42 3.76 -0.25 -15.28
CA ALA A 42 3.35 -1.01 -16.45
C ALA A 42 2.00 -0.53 -16.98
N PHE A 43 1.03 -0.33 -16.09
CA PHE A 43 -0.30 0.18 -16.43
C PHE A 43 -0.26 1.63 -16.92
N ILE A 44 0.57 2.48 -16.31
CA ILE A 44 0.76 3.86 -16.77
C ILE A 44 1.37 3.89 -18.18
N LYS A 45 2.34 3.01 -18.48
CA LYS A 45 2.90 2.89 -19.84
C LYS A 45 1.84 2.46 -20.86
N GLU A 46 0.96 1.54 -20.49
CA GLU A 46 -0.15 1.11 -21.33
C GLU A 46 -1.17 2.24 -21.56
N ALA A 47 -1.52 2.98 -20.51
CA ALA A 47 -2.35 4.17 -20.59
C ALA A 47 -1.75 5.23 -21.53
N ILE A 48 -0.44 5.51 -21.43
CA ILE A 48 0.24 6.46 -22.32
C ILE A 48 0.20 6.00 -23.79
N LYS A 49 0.35 4.69 -24.05
CA LYS A 49 0.26 4.14 -25.41
C LYS A 49 -1.12 4.35 -26.05
N SER A 50 -2.18 4.46 -25.24
CA SER A 50 -3.53 4.75 -25.75
C SER A 50 -3.71 6.18 -26.29
N GLY A 51 -2.69 7.04 -26.15
CA GLY A 51 -2.66 8.37 -26.76
C GLY A 51 -3.50 9.37 -25.96
N MET A 52 -4.53 9.93 -26.57
CA MET A 52 -5.30 11.03 -25.99
C MET A 52 -6.33 10.50 -24.99
N LEU A 53 -6.01 10.57 -23.69
CA LEU A 53 -6.92 10.19 -22.61
C LEU A 53 -7.83 11.37 -22.23
N GLY A 54 -9.15 11.16 -22.30
CA GLY A 54 -10.13 12.06 -21.70
C GLY A 54 -10.14 11.96 -20.17
N ALA A 55 -10.70 12.96 -19.50
CA ALA A 55 -10.74 13.04 -18.04
C ALA A 55 -11.36 11.80 -17.37
N ALA A 56 -12.46 11.28 -17.92
CA ALA A 56 -13.11 10.07 -17.38
C ALA A 56 -12.21 8.83 -17.45
N GLY A 57 -11.48 8.66 -18.57
CA GLY A 57 -10.54 7.55 -18.75
C GLY A 57 -9.36 7.65 -17.78
N ALA A 58 -8.78 8.84 -17.64
CA ALA A 58 -7.69 9.09 -16.70
C ALA A 58 -8.12 8.84 -15.23
N ASN A 59 -9.29 9.34 -14.83
CA ASN A 59 -9.83 9.13 -13.48
C ASN A 59 -10.04 7.65 -13.17
N LYS A 60 -10.56 6.89 -14.14
CA LYS A 60 -10.74 5.45 -13.99
C LYS A 60 -9.41 4.72 -13.80
N ILE A 61 -8.40 5.02 -14.62
CA ILE A 61 -7.06 4.41 -14.51
C ILE A 61 -6.42 4.75 -13.15
N GLN A 62 -6.56 5.99 -12.69
CA GLN A 62 -6.09 6.40 -11.37
C GLN A 62 -6.76 5.57 -10.26
N ALA A 63 -8.09 5.42 -10.30
CA ALA A 63 -8.85 4.66 -9.31
C ALA A 63 -8.60 3.14 -9.36
N ASP A 64 -8.39 2.58 -10.55
CA ASP A 64 -8.15 1.15 -10.77
C ASP A 64 -6.73 0.75 -10.38
N THR A 65 -5.76 1.67 -10.45
CA THR A 65 -4.38 1.42 -10.07
C THR A 65 -4.00 1.95 -8.67
N TYR A 66 -4.97 2.50 -7.94
CA TYR A 66 -4.76 3.16 -6.66
C TYR A 66 -4.28 2.22 -5.55
N HIS A 67 -3.42 2.76 -4.67
CA HIS A 67 -2.98 2.10 -3.42
C HIS A 67 -2.48 0.67 -3.64
N GLU A 68 -2.99 -0.31 -2.89
CA GLU A 68 -2.54 -1.70 -2.92
C GLU A 68 -3.05 -2.48 -4.15
N LYS A 69 -3.91 -1.90 -5.00
CA LYS A 69 -4.37 -2.55 -6.25
C LYS A 69 -3.24 -2.80 -7.25
N THR A 70 -2.16 -2.01 -7.17
CA THR A 70 -0.92 -2.23 -7.94
C THR A 70 0.29 -1.94 -7.06
N GLY A 71 1.44 -2.54 -7.36
CA GLY A 71 2.67 -2.29 -6.63
C GLY A 71 3.34 -0.96 -6.99
N GLY A 72 4.20 -0.48 -6.09
CA GLY A 72 5.31 0.39 -6.49
C GLY A 72 6.35 -0.40 -7.31
N MET A 73 7.57 0.12 -7.42
CA MET A 73 8.68 -0.66 -8.00
C MET A 73 9.46 -1.46 -6.94
N TYR A 74 9.33 -1.07 -5.68
CA TYR A 74 10.01 -1.68 -4.55
C TYR A 74 9.20 -1.54 -3.27
N ILE A 75 9.55 -2.33 -2.27
CA ILE A 75 9.20 -2.13 -0.87
C ILE A 75 10.47 -2.38 -0.04
N ARG A 76 10.79 -1.51 0.91
CA ARG A 76 11.83 -1.81 1.90
C ARG A 76 11.19 -1.96 3.25
N ILE A 77 11.51 -3.04 3.95
CA ILE A 77 10.89 -3.39 5.23
C ILE A 77 12.00 -3.50 6.25
N ASN A 78 11.90 -2.68 7.30
CA ASN A 78 12.62 -2.87 8.54
C ASN A 78 11.65 -3.48 9.56
N TRP A 79 11.79 -4.77 9.81
CA TRP A 79 10.99 -5.51 10.78
C TRP A 79 11.75 -5.68 12.09
N PHE A 80 11.10 -5.29 13.19
CA PHE A 80 11.48 -5.60 14.56
C PHE A 80 10.29 -6.19 15.36
N ILE A 81 10.30 -7.50 15.61
CA ILE A 81 9.32 -8.23 16.45
C ILE A 81 7.88 -8.11 15.94
N ASP A 82 7.09 -7.20 16.50
CA ASP A 82 5.68 -6.95 16.19
C ASP A 82 5.49 -5.65 15.39
N MET A 83 6.57 -4.90 15.16
CA MET A 83 6.58 -3.64 14.42
C MET A 83 7.30 -3.73 13.09
N CYS A 84 6.73 -3.07 12.09
CA CYS A 84 7.31 -2.94 10.75
C CYS A 84 7.38 -1.45 10.36
N ALA A 85 8.56 -0.99 9.96
CA ALA A 85 8.74 0.25 9.22
C ALA A 85 8.88 -0.08 7.73
N VAL A 86 8.04 0.53 6.91
CA VAL A 86 7.94 0.25 5.48
C VAL A 86 8.22 1.52 4.68
N ASP A 87 9.20 1.44 3.79
CA ASP A 87 9.44 2.43 2.74
C ASP A 87 8.70 1.99 1.46
N ALA A 88 7.79 2.83 0.96
CA ALA A 88 6.98 2.57 -0.22
C ALA A 88 7.17 3.64 -1.30
N SER A 89 6.70 3.36 -2.51
CA SER A 89 6.84 4.29 -3.64
C SER A 89 6.04 5.58 -3.45
N VAL A 90 6.73 6.73 -3.48
CA VAL A 90 6.12 8.07 -3.41
C VAL A 90 5.29 8.44 -4.64
N ALA A 91 5.44 7.69 -5.74
CA ALA A 91 4.54 7.81 -6.89
C ALA A 91 3.09 7.40 -6.55
N LYS A 92 2.90 6.66 -5.45
CA LYS A 92 1.61 6.12 -5.01
C LYS A 92 1.16 6.63 -3.65
N TYR A 93 2.09 6.72 -2.71
CA TYR A 93 1.79 7.08 -1.33
C TYR A 93 2.39 8.44 -1.00
N ALA A 94 1.57 9.34 -0.47
CA ALA A 94 2.02 10.67 -0.08
C ALA A 94 3.08 10.64 1.04
N ARG A 95 3.08 9.58 1.86
CA ARG A 95 4.07 9.35 2.91
C ARG A 95 5.06 8.28 2.46
N ALA A 96 6.34 8.65 2.35
CA ALA A 96 7.41 7.74 1.91
C ALA A 96 7.67 6.57 2.87
N LYS A 97 7.56 6.82 4.19
CA LYS A 97 7.83 5.85 5.26
C LYS A 97 6.67 5.76 6.24
N ARG A 98 6.20 4.56 6.58
CA ARG A 98 5.21 4.35 7.64
C ARG A 98 5.69 3.25 8.58
N THR A 99 5.53 3.45 9.87
CA THR A 99 5.70 2.42 10.90
C THR A 99 4.33 2.02 11.45
N TRP A 100 4.11 0.73 11.65
CA TRP A 100 2.90 0.18 12.25
C TRP A 100 3.22 -1.13 13.00
N GLY A 101 2.45 -1.42 14.04
CA GLY A 101 2.48 -2.70 14.77
C GLY A 101 1.33 -3.60 14.32
N ALA A 102 1.38 -4.89 14.66
CA ALA A 102 0.28 -5.80 14.39
C ALA A 102 -0.98 -5.37 15.16
N GLY A 103 -2.10 -5.15 14.45
CA GLY A 103 -3.36 -4.63 14.99
C GLY A 103 -3.74 -3.27 14.44
#